data_AF-A0A7V4KDN6-F1
#
_entry.id   AF-A0A7V4KDN6-F1
#
_cell.length_a   1.000
_cell.length_b   1.000
_cell.length_c   1.000
_cell.angle_alpha   90.00
_cell.angle_beta   90.00
_cell.angle_gamma   90.00
#
_symmetry.space_group_name_H-M   'P 1'
#
loop_
_entity.id
_entity.type
_entity.pdbx_description
1 polymer ?
#
loop_
_entity_poly.entity_id
_entity_poly.type
_entity_poly.pdbx_seq_one_letter_code
_entity_poly.pdbx_strand_id
1 'polypeptide(L)' 'MKPNGRIYLQLPNFISDKVFKWFVDYAKKGSRHIARVRGYTVPEVEKIMTSIGFADLDVRIEGKEREDIVVIGRKI' A
#
# COMPACT_ATOMS: atom_id res chain seq x y z
N MET A 1 -12.89 -8.27 -11.83
CA MET A 1 -11.87 -9.25 -12.25
C MET A 1 -12.55 -10.55 -12.63
N LYS A 2 -11.95 -11.34 -13.53
CA LYS A 2 -12.41 -12.72 -13.75
C LYS A 2 -12.19 -13.55 -12.47
N PRO A 3 -13.07 -14.53 -12.17
CA PRO A 3 -12.83 -15.50 -11.10
C PRO A 3 -11.43 -16.13 -11.23
N ASN A 4 -10.76 -16.38 -10.11
CA ASN A 4 -9.37 -16.89 -10.04
C ASN A 4 -8.29 -15.98 -10.66
N GLY A 5 -8.63 -14.76 -11.06
CA GLY A 5 -7.65 -13.78 -11.53
C GLY A 5 -6.65 -13.43 -10.41
N ARG A 6 -5.40 -13.17 -10.80
CA ARG A 6 -4.37 -12.67 -9.90
C ARG A 6 -4.29 -11.15 -9.95
N ILE A 7 -3.90 -10.53 -8.85
CA ILE A 7 -3.52 -9.12 -8.81
C ILE A 7 -2.07 -8.97 -8.41
N TYR A 8 -1.53 -7.80 -8.76
CA TYR A 8 -0.31 -7.24 -8.24
C TYR A 8 -0.62 -5.79 -7.89
N LEU A 9 -0.41 -5.40 -6.64
CA LEU A 9 -0.56 -4.02 -6.17
C LEU A 9 0.73 -3.58 -5.50
N GLN A 10 1.12 -2.33 -5.73
CA GLN A 10 2.21 -1.66 -5.05
C GLN A 10 1.63 -0.43 -4.36
N LEU A 11 1.78 -0.37 -3.04
CA LEU A 11 1.16 0.65 -2.17
C LEU A 11 2.25 1.33 -1.34
N PRO A 12 2.21 2.65 -1.13
CA PRO A 12 3.19 3.31 -0.28
C PRO A 12 3.12 2.80 1.16
N ASN A 13 4.24 2.34 1.69
CA ASN A 13 4.36 1.88 3.07
C ASN A 13 4.42 3.07 4.03
N PHE A 14 3.34 3.32 4.77
CA PHE A 14 3.27 4.44 5.72
C PHE A 14 4.33 4.37 6.82
N ILE A 15 4.80 3.17 7.16
CA ILE A 15 5.83 2.95 8.18
C ILE A 15 7.23 3.32 7.67
N SER A 16 7.43 3.47 6.36
CA SER A 16 8.71 3.95 5.81
C SER A 16 8.93 5.41 6.19
N ASP A 17 10.12 5.73 6.71
CA ASP A 17 10.53 7.10 7.03
C ASP A 17 10.38 8.05 5.82
N LYS A 18 10.66 7.54 4.62
CA LYS A 18 10.55 8.31 3.38
C LYS A 18 9.11 8.69 3.06
N VAL A 19 8.20 7.72 3.10
CA VAL A 19 6.78 7.93 2.84
C VAL A 19 6.17 8.80 3.94
N PHE A 20 6.51 8.53 5.20
CA PHE A 20 6.05 9.34 6.33
C PHE A 20 6.51 10.80 6.21
N LYS A 21 7.75 11.04 5.76
CA LYS A 21 8.27 12.39 5.51
C LYS A 21 7.45 13.17 4.50
N TRP A 22 6.84 12.53 3.50
CA TRP A 22 5.94 13.21 2.57
C TRP A 22 4.78 13.87 3.32
N PHE A 23 4.15 13.15 4.26
CA PHE A 23 3.06 13.71 5.07
C PHE A 23 3.53 14.84 5.97
N VAL A 24 4.71 14.73 6.56
CA VAL A 24 5.32 15.82 7.34
C VAL A 24 5.57 17.05 6.47
N ASP A 25 6.11 16.85 5.27
CA ASP A 25 6.34 17.93 4.30
C ASP A 25 5.02 18.56 3.84
N TYR A 26 3.97 17.77 3.64
CA TYR A 26 2.63 18.28 3.35
C TYR A 26 2.11 19.18 4.48
N ALA A 27 2.14 18.69 5.71
CA ALA A 27 1.66 19.42 6.88
C ALA A 27 2.42 20.75 7.08
N LYS A 28 3.74 20.76 6.77
CA LYS A 28 4.59 21.96 6.91
C LYS A 28 4.46 22.95 5.76
N LYS A 29 4.34 22.47 4.52
CA LYS A 29 4.47 23.31 3.30
C LYS A 29 3.16 23.48 2.52
N GLY A 30 2.08 22.80 2.90
CA GLY A 30 0.79 22.86 2.22
C GLY A 30 0.79 22.27 0.80
N SER A 31 1.72 21.35 0.49
CA SER A 31 1.90 20.81 -0.87
C SER A 31 0.70 19.99 -1.35
N ARG A 32 -0.12 20.54 -2.24
CA ARG A 32 -1.34 19.88 -2.77
C ARG A 32 -1.10 18.53 -3.45
N HIS A 33 0.13 18.24 -3.91
CA HIS A 33 0.46 16.99 -4.59
C HIS A 33 0.49 15.78 -3.65
N ILE A 34 0.92 15.96 -2.40
CA ILE A 34 1.03 14.87 -1.41
C ILE A 34 -0.33 14.56 -0.77
N ALA A 35 -1.24 15.54 -0.74
CA ALA A 35 -2.58 15.39 -0.16
C ALA A 35 -3.42 14.23 -0.73
N ARG A 36 -3.06 13.70 -1.91
CA ARG A 36 -3.77 12.60 -2.58
C ARG A 36 -3.09 11.24 -2.42
N VAL A 37 -1.84 11.19 -1.95
CA VAL A 37 -1.12 9.94 -1.76
C VAL A 37 -1.49 9.39 -0.40
N ARG A 38 -2.09 8.20 -0.37
CA ARG A 38 -2.39 7.48 0.87
C ARG A 38 -1.29 6.47 1.13
N GLY A 39 -0.65 6.57 2.30
CA GLY A 39 0.19 5.51 2.84
C GLY A 39 -0.68 4.47 3.53
N TYR A 40 -0.22 3.22 3.52
CA TYR A 40 -0.88 2.10 4.17
C TYR A 40 0.09 1.35 5.05
N THR A 41 -0.44 0.63 6.04
CA THR A 41 0.27 -0.39 6.78
C THR A 41 -0.07 -1.79 6.26
N VAL A 42 0.82 -2.77 6.45
CA VAL A 42 0.57 -4.16 6.05
C VAL A 42 -0.76 -4.70 6.62
N PRO A 43 -1.10 -4.51 7.92
CA PRO A 43 -2.37 -4.98 8.45
C PRO A 43 -3.61 -4.33 7.81
N GLU A 44 -3.54 -3.05 7.44
CA GLU A 44 -4.63 -2.40 6.71
C GLU A 44 -4.81 -2.99 5.32
N VAL A 45 -3.70 -3.22 4.62
CA VAL A 45 -3.70 -3.84 3.29
C VAL A 45 -4.32 -5.24 3.37
N GLU A 46 -3.84 -6.10 4.27
CA GLU A 46 -4.38 -7.46 4.46
C GLU A 46 -5.89 -7.43 4.77
N LYS A 47 -6.32 -6.52 5.66
CA LYS A 47 -7.73 -6.35 6.00
C LYS A 47 -8.58 -5.93 4.81
N ILE A 48 -8.11 -4.99 4.00
CA ILE A 48 -8.81 -4.55 2.77
C ILE A 48 -8.91 -5.72 1.79
N MET A 49 -7.79 -6.38 1.54
CA MET A 49 -7.68 -7.45 0.55
C MET A 49 -8.58 -8.64 0.86
N THR A 50 -8.59 -9.07 2.12
CA THR A 50 -9.48 -10.15 2.58
C THR A 50 -10.95 -9.72 2.54
N SER A 51 -11.28 -8.49 2.94
CA SER A 51 -12.66 -7.97 2.93
C SER A 51 -13.28 -7.89 1.53
N ILE A 52 -12.48 -7.63 0.49
CA ILE A 52 -12.95 -7.58 -0.90
C ILE A 52 -12.86 -8.96 -1.61
N GLY A 53 -12.55 -10.03 -0.85
CA GLY A 53 -12.57 -11.41 -1.31
C GLY A 53 -11.36 -11.83 -2.14
N PHE A 54 -10.16 -11.35 -1.79
CA PHE A 54 -8.92 -11.99 -2.21
C PHE A 54 -8.40 -12.95 -1.14
N ALA A 55 -7.76 -14.01 -1.59
CA ALA A 55 -7.05 -14.97 -0.76
C ALA A 55 -5.68 -15.29 -1.37
N ASP A 56 -4.96 -16.22 -0.73
CA ASP A 56 -3.58 -16.58 -1.07
C ASP A 56 -2.68 -15.33 -1.17
N LEU A 57 -2.82 -14.43 -0.19
CA LEU A 57 -2.11 -13.16 -0.18
C LEU A 57 -0.64 -13.37 0.15
N ASP A 58 0.21 -12.88 -0.74
CA ASP A 58 1.65 -12.74 -0.54
C ASP A 58 1.95 -11.24 -0.43
N VAL A 59 2.20 -10.79 0.80
CA VAL A 59 2.45 -9.39 1.13
C VAL A 59 3.91 -9.22 1.50
N ARG A 60 4.61 -8.33 0.79
CA ARG A 60 6.03 -8.08 0.93
C ARG A 60 6.30 -6.59 1.08
N ILE A 61 7.37 -6.26 1.77
CA ILE A 61 7.87 -4.90 1.84
C ILE A 61 9.09 -4.81 0.94
N GLU A 62 9.05 -3.93 -0.06
CA GLU A 62 10.08 -3.78 -1.08
C GLU A 62 10.55 -2.30 -1.17
N GLY A 63 11.58 -2.08 -1.99
CA GLY A 63 12.22 -0.77 -2.18
C GLY A 63 13.42 -0.53 -1.25
N LYS A 64 14.31 0.38 -1.66
CA LYS A 64 15.58 0.66 -0.96
C LYS A 64 15.38 1.13 0.48
N GLU A 65 14.29 1.85 0.73
CA GLU A 65 13.93 2.41 2.03
C GLU A 65 12.61 1.83 2.53
N ARG A 66 12.28 0.59 2.12
CA ARG A 66 11.04 -0.11 2.49
C ARG A 66 9.79 0.70 2.14
N GLU A 67 9.87 1.47 1.06
CA GLU A 67 8.88 2.48 0.67
C GLU A 67 7.59 1.88 0.13
N ASP A 68 7.62 0.61 -0.26
CA ASP A 68 6.50 -0.05 -0.92
C ASP A 68 6.05 -1.31 -0.17
N ILE A 69 4.73 -1.48 -0.10
CA ILE A 69 4.04 -2.72 0.21
C ILE A 69 3.60 -3.31 -1.12
N VAL A 70 4.15 -4.47 -1.47
CA VAL A 70 3.76 -5.25 -2.65
C VAL A 70 2.79 -6.34 -2.21
N VAL A 71 1.68 -6.47 -2.92
CA VAL A 71 0.64 -7.47 -2.65
C VAL A 71 0.37 -8.26 -3.91
N ILE A 72 0.48 -9.57 -3.80
CA ILE A 72 0.01 -10.51 -4.81
C ILE A 72 -1.10 -11.34 -4.19
N GLY A 73 -2.20 -11.53 -4.91
CA GLY A 73 -3.35 -12.27 -4.39
C GLY A 73 -4.21 -12.85 -5.50
N ARG A 74 -5.06 -13.81 -5.16
CA ARG A 74 -6.03 -14.43 -6.07
C ARG A 74 -7.45 -14.03 -5.68
N LYS A 75 -8.25 -13.65 -6.67
CA LYS A 75 -9.68 -13.36 -6.48
C LYS A 75 -10.45 -14.66 -6.31
N ILE A 76 -11.13 -14.81 -5.18
CA ILE A 76 -12.18 -15.82 -4.97
C ILE A 76 -13.48 -15.29 -5.59
#